data_AF-A0A963XSW5-F1
#
_entry.id   AF-A0A963XSW5-F1
#
_cell.length_a   1.000
_cell.length_b   1.000
_cell.length_c   1.000
_cell.angle_alpha   90.00
_cell.angle_beta   90.00
_cell.angle_gamma   90.00
#
_symmetry.space_group_name_H-M   'P 1'
#
loop_
_entity.id
_entity.type
_entity.pdbx_description
1 polymer ?
#
loop_
_entity_poly.entity_id
_entity_poly.type
_entity_poly.pdbx_seq_one_letter_code
_entity_poly.pdbx_strand_id
1 'polypeptide(L)'
;MASAAEQMAANISWGALGKATDLRQRIFFTLGLLIVYRLGTYIPVPGIDATALREFMQSASQGIGGMLQMFTGGALGRMGIFALGIMPYISASIIVQLLTAMVPALDQLKKEGEQGRKKINQYTRYGTVVLATFQAFGLAKSLEAGNLAHDPGLFFQAATVITLVGGTMFLMWIGEQITARGIGNGTSLIIFVGIVANIPGALAQFFEQGRVGNIHPGVILGVMAMVVGVIAFVVFMERALRKIHI
;
A
#
# COMPACT_ATOMS: atom_id res chain seq x y z
N MET A 1 20.64 0.81 -31.75
CA MET A 1 19.23 0.38 -31.58
C MET A 1 18.84 0.73 -30.15
N ALA A 2 18.31 1.94 -29.93
CA ALA A 2 17.92 2.40 -28.61
C ALA A 2 16.78 1.54 -28.07
N SER A 3 16.87 1.12 -26.82
CA SER A 3 15.87 0.26 -26.17
C SER A 3 14.51 0.96 -26.15
N ALA A 4 13.40 0.22 -26.23
CA ALA A 4 12.05 0.79 -26.14
C ALA A 4 11.84 1.68 -24.89
N ALA A 5 12.63 1.45 -23.83
CA ALA A 5 12.69 2.31 -22.64
C ALA A 5 13.37 3.68 -22.89
N GLU A 6 14.41 3.75 -23.73
CA GLU A 6 15.06 5.02 -24.12
C GLU A 6 14.16 5.85 -25.03
N GLN A 7 13.37 5.23 -25.91
CA GLN A 7 12.37 5.94 -26.71
C GLN A 7 11.17 6.42 -25.87
N MET A 8 10.78 5.71 -24.81
CA MET A 8 9.76 6.18 -23.87
C MET A 8 10.26 7.34 -22.99
N ALA A 9 11.52 7.30 -22.56
CA ALA A 9 12.12 8.39 -21.75
C ALA A 9 12.46 9.63 -22.59
N ALA A 10 12.88 9.47 -23.85
CA ALA A 10 13.18 10.58 -24.76
C ALA A 10 11.93 11.26 -25.33
N ASN A 11 10.77 10.59 -25.35
CA ASN A 11 9.51 11.10 -25.87
C ASN A 11 8.46 11.40 -24.79
N ILE A 12 8.86 11.82 -23.57
CA ILE A 12 7.95 12.50 -22.65
C ILE A 12 7.68 13.91 -23.19
N SER A 13 7.06 13.99 -24.36
CA SER A 13 6.45 15.23 -24.83
C SER A 13 5.10 15.32 -24.14
N TRP A 14 4.96 16.30 -23.26
CA TRP A 14 3.70 16.61 -22.59
C TRP A 14 2.55 16.88 -23.59
N GLY A 15 2.89 17.19 -24.86
CA GLY A 15 1.97 17.27 -26.00
C GLY A 15 1.49 15.93 -26.59
N ALA A 16 2.25 14.83 -26.50
CA ALA A 16 1.80 13.50 -26.93
C ALA A 16 0.83 12.87 -25.90
N LEU A 17 1.01 13.17 -24.62
CA LEU A 17 0.04 12.83 -23.55
C LEU A 17 -1.34 13.46 -23.80
N GLY A 18 -1.39 14.64 -24.42
CA GLY A 18 -2.64 15.30 -24.82
C GLY A 18 -3.34 14.66 -26.03
N LYS A 19 -2.60 13.93 -26.88
CA LYS A 19 -3.14 13.26 -28.08
C LYS A 19 -3.61 11.82 -27.82
N ALA A 20 -3.09 11.17 -26.78
CA ALA A 20 -3.50 9.83 -26.37
C ALA A 20 -4.69 9.87 -25.40
N THR A 21 -5.90 10.04 -25.94
CA THR A 21 -7.16 10.05 -25.17
C THR A 21 -7.36 8.80 -24.31
N ASP A 22 -6.96 7.62 -24.80
CA ASP A 22 -7.04 6.36 -24.02
C ASP A 22 -6.15 6.42 -22.78
N LEU A 23 -4.87 6.80 -22.92
CA LEU A 23 -3.94 6.88 -21.79
C LEU A 23 -4.42 7.90 -20.76
N ARG A 24 -4.89 9.07 -21.21
CA ARG A 24 -5.49 10.08 -20.33
C ARG A 24 -6.67 9.53 -19.55
N GLN A 25 -7.58 8.78 -20.20
CA GLN A 25 -8.74 8.20 -19.53
C GLN A 25 -8.33 7.17 -18.47
N ARG A 26 -7.31 6.35 -18.75
CA ARG A 26 -6.74 5.41 -17.76
C ARG A 26 -6.11 6.15 -16.57
N ILE A 27 -5.38 7.24 -16.79
CA ILE A 27 -4.83 8.09 -15.71
C ILE A 27 -5.95 8.62 -14.82
N PHE A 28 -6.98 9.24 -15.41
CA PHE A 28 -8.09 9.80 -14.65
C PHE A 28 -8.88 8.73 -13.89
N PHE A 29 -9.06 7.54 -14.48
CA PHE A 29 -9.68 6.40 -13.81
C PHE A 29 -8.86 5.95 -12.59
N THR A 30 -7.54 5.79 -12.76
CA THR A 30 -6.64 5.45 -11.65
C THR A 30 -6.65 6.51 -10.56
N LEU A 31 -6.55 7.80 -10.90
CA LEU A 31 -6.60 8.90 -9.93
C LEU A 31 -7.94 8.96 -9.19
N GLY A 32 -9.06 8.78 -9.90
CA GLY A 32 -10.39 8.74 -9.28
C GLY A 32 -10.50 7.63 -8.22
N LEU A 33 -10.04 6.42 -8.54
CA LEU A 33 -10.03 5.32 -7.58
C LEU A 33 -9.07 5.54 -6.40
N LEU A 34 -7.92 6.18 -6.63
CA LEU A 34 -6.99 6.55 -5.56
C LEU A 34 -7.56 7.63 -4.63
N ILE A 35 -8.36 8.55 -5.16
CA ILE A 35 -9.11 9.52 -4.33
C ILE A 35 -10.14 8.80 -3.46
N VAL A 36 -10.89 7.84 -4.03
CA VAL A 36 -11.85 7.02 -3.25
C VAL A 36 -11.13 6.24 -2.15
N TYR A 37 -10.00 5.60 -2.46
CA TYR A 37 -9.14 4.96 -1.48
C TYR A 37 -8.77 5.96 -0.35
N ARG A 38 -8.32 7.15 -0.73
CA ARG A 38 -7.89 8.14 0.26
C ARG A 38 -9.04 8.62 1.13
N LEU A 39 -10.20 8.91 0.57
CA LEU A 39 -11.40 9.29 1.32
C LEU A 39 -11.81 8.19 2.32
N GLY A 40 -11.76 6.92 1.91
CA GLY A 40 -12.06 5.82 2.82
C GLY A 40 -11.07 5.68 3.99
N THR A 41 -9.81 6.15 3.86
CA THR A 41 -8.89 6.19 5.03
C THR A 41 -9.30 7.18 6.12
N TYR A 42 -10.23 8.11 5.84
CA TYR A 42 -10.78 9.06 6.81
C TYR A 42 -12.09 8.59 7.46
N ILE A 43 -12.69 7.50 6.99
CA ILE A 43 -13.91 6.94 7.57
C ILE A 43 -13.50 6.03 8.73
N PRO A 44 -13.73 6.40 10.00
CA PRO A 44 -13.35 5.58 11.14
C PRO A 44 -14.21 4.32 11.24
N VAL A 45 -13.63 3.24 11.77
CA VAL A 45 -14.38 2.03 12.11
C VAL A 45 -15.36 2.35 13.26
N PRO A 46 -16.63 1.92 13.17
CA PRO A 46 -17.61 2.17 14.22
C PRO A 46 -17.20 1.50 15.55
N GLY A 47 -17.36 2.23 16.67
CA GLY A 47 -17.14 1.72 18.03
C GLY A 47 -15.77 2.00 18.65
N ILE A 48 -14.91 2.78 17.99
CA ILE A 48 -13.55 3.06 18.45
C ILE A 48 -13.41 4.50 18.91
N ASP A 49 -12.80 4.70 20.08
CA ASP A 49 -12.48 6.04 20.57
C ASP A 49 -11.23 6.57 19.85
N ALA A 50 -11.44 7.57 18.99
CA ALA A 50 -10.38 8.23 18.23
C ALA A 50 -9.35 8.95 19.13
N THR A 51 -9.72 9.31 20.36
CA THR A 51 -8.87 10.01 21.33
C THR A 51 -7.92 9.01 22.00
N ALA A 52 -8.47 7.94 22.58
CA ALA A 52 -7.68 6.85 23.16
C ALA A 52 -6.74 6.20 22.13
N LEU A 53 -7.19 6.10 20.88
CA LEU A 53 -6.37 5.59 19.79
C LEU A 53 -5.17 6.47 19.47
N ARG A 54 -5.34 7.80 19.48
CA ARG A 54 -4.22 8.72 19.23
C ARG A 54 -3.17 8.61 20.33
N GLU A 55 -3.57 8.44 21.58
CA GLU A 55 -2.67 8.25 22.72
C GLU A 55 -1.94 6.89 22.64
N PHE A 56 -2.65 5.81 22.30
CA PHE A 56 -2.05 4.50 22.05
C PHE A 56 -1.09 4.52 20.84
N MET A 57 -1.42 5.27 19.79
CA MET A 57 -0.56 5.38 18.60
C MET A 57 0.66 6.27 18.84
N GLN A 58 0.56 7.29 19.69
CA GLN A 58 1.72 8.07 20.10
C GLN A 58 2.73 7.21 20.88
N SER A 59 2.26 6.32 21.76
CA SER A 59 3.13 5.39 22.48
C SER A 59 3.67 4.26 21.59
N ALA A 60 2.86 3.72 20.66
CA ALA A 60 3.27 2.66 19.73
C ALA A 60 4.04 3.15 18.47
N SER A 61 4.17 4.46 18.27
CA SER A 61 4.94 5.05 17.16
C SER A 61 6.44 4.72 17.22
N GLN A 62 6.92 4.26 18.37
CA GLN A 62 8.29 3.80 18.58
C GLN A 62 8.42 2.30 18.23
N GLY A 63 8.64 1.97 16.95
CA GLY A 63 8.97 0.60 16.51
C GLY A 63 8.20 0.07 15.30
N ILE A 64 7.87 -1.23 15.30
CA ILE A 64 7.21 -1.95 14.18
C ILE A 64 5.87 -1.31 13.81
N GLY A 65 5.17 -0.71 14.78
CA GLY A 65 3.92 0.02 14.56
C GLY A 65 4.05 1.17 13.56
N GLY A 66 5.18 1.89 13.57
CA GLY A 66 5.46 2.98 12.62
C GLY A 66 5.62 2.48 11.17
N MET A 67 6.26 1.32 10.99
CA MET A 67 6.40 0.69 9.68
C MET A 67 5.02 0.28 9.11
N LEU A 68 4.16 -0.31 9.94
CA LEU A 68 2.79 -0.67 9.54
C LEU A 68 1.93 0.57 9.20
N GLN A 69 2.12 1.69 9.91
CA GLN A 69 1.43 2.95 9.59
C GLN A 69 1.86 3.53 8.23
N MET A 70 3.14 3.43 7.89
CA MET A 70 3.67 3.89 6.59
C MET A 70 3.08 3.09 5.43
N PHE A 71 2.99 1.76 5.56
CA PHE A 71 2.41 0.88 4.53
C PHE A 71 0.89 0.98 4.40
N THR A 72 0.19 1.36 5.48
CA THR A 72 -1.28 1.54 5.48
C THR A 72 -1.71 2.97 5.15
N GLY A 73 -0.77 3.87 4.86
CA GLY A 73 -1.07 5.27 4.53
C GLY A 73 -1.65 6.07 5.69
N GLY A 74 -1.34 5.67 6.93
CA GLY A 74 -1.89 6.25 8.15
C GLY A 74 -3.30 5.77 8.51
N ALA A 75 -3.85 4.79 7.78
CA ALA A 75 -5.18 4.23 8.09
C ALA A 75 -5.21 3.52 9.46
N LEU A 76 -4.10 2.90 9.89
CA LEU A 76 -3.94 2.35 11.25
C LEU A 76 -3.98 3.44 12.33
N GLY A 77 -3.24 4.54 12.13
CA GLY A 77 -3.19 5.66 13.09
C GLY A 77 -4.50 6.44 13.23
N ARG A 78 -5.43 6.26 12.30
CA ARG A 78 -6.78 6.86 12.31
C ARG A 78 -7.89 5.82 12.51
N MET A 79 -7.52 4.53 12.63
CA MET A 79 -8.44 3.39 12.57
C MET A 79 -9.54 3.55 11.52
N GLY A 80 -9.11 3.87 10.31
CA GLY A 80 -10.01 3.92 9.17
C GLY A 80 -10.52 2.51 8.85
N ILE A 81 -11.61 2.42 8.07
CA ILE A 81 -12.14 1.17 7.50
C ILE A 81 -11.08 0.36 6.73
N PHE A 82 -9.98 1.01 6.34
CA PHE A 82 -8.83 0.44 5.65
C PHE A 82 -7.61 0.20 6.57
N ALA A 83 -7.81 0.02 7.87
CA ALA A 83 -6.70 -0.13 8.82
C ALA A 83 -5.73 -1.28 8.45
N LEU A 84 -6.24 -2.41 7.95
CA LEU A 84 -5.40 -3.51 7.45
C LEU A 84 -4.73 -3.22 6.09
N GLY A 85 -5.22 -2.22 5.36
CA GLY A 85 -4.80 -1.89 4.01
C GLY A 85 -4.96 -3.07 3.05
N ILE A 86 -4.02 -3.17 2.10
CA ILE A 86 -3.92 -4.28 1.15
C ILE A 86 -2.97 -5.38 1.63
N MET A 87 -2.45 -5.30 2.86
CA MET A 87 -1.48 -6.26 3.40
C MET A 87 -1.99 -7.71 3.44
N PRO A 88 -3.23 -8.02 3.85
CA PRO A 88 -3.72 -9.40 3.83
C PRO A 88 -3.66 -10.02 2.43
N TYR A 89 -3.88 -9.21 1.39
CA TYR A 89 -3.79 -9.65 0.00
C TYR A 89 -2.35 -9.90 -0.42
N ILE A 90 -1.42 -9.02 -0.05
CA ILE A 90 0.01 -9.21 -0.30
C ILE A 90 0.48 -10.52 0.33
N SER A 91 0.18 -10.73 1.62
CA SER A 91 0.53 -11.96 2.33
C SER A 91 -0.06 -13.20 1.66
N ALA A 92 -1.35 -13.17 1.30
CA ALA A 92 -1.99 -14.26 0.57
C ALA A 92 -1.29 -14.55 -0.77
N SER A 93 -0.92 -13.51 -1.51
CA SER A 93 -0.27 -13.65 -2.82
C SER A 93 1.12 -14.28 -2.69
N ILE A 94 1.89 -13.92 -1.66
CA ILE A 94 3.20 -14.49 -1.39
C ILE A 94 3.05 -15.96 -0.97
N ILE A 95 2.08 -16.27 -0.09
CA ILE A 95 1.80 -17.64 0.32
C ILE A 95 1.47 -18.51 -0.89
N VAL A 96 0.57 -18.04 -1.77
CA VAL A 96 0.20 -18.79 -2.98
C VAL A 96 1.38 -18.91 -3.95
N GLN A 97 2.22 -17.87 -4.10
CA GLN A 97 3.44 -17.94 -4.92
C GLN A 97 4.43 -18.98 -4.41
N LEU A 98 4.65 -19.03 -3.08
CA LEU A 98 5.52 -20.02 -2.44
C LEU A 98 4.93 -21.43 -2.58
N LEU A 99 3.63 -21.61 -2.33
CA LEU A 99 2.94 -22.88 -2.54
C LEU A 99 3.01 -23.35 -4.00
N THR A 100 2.96 -22.42 -4.95
CA THR A 100 3.09 -22.75 -6.38
C THR A 100 4.50 -23.27 -6.71
N ALA A 101 5.54 -22.77 -6.04
CA ALA A 101 6.91 -23.26 -6.24
C ALA A 101 7.16 -24.60 -5.53
N MET A 102 6.45 -24.88 -4.43
CA MET A 102 6.63 -26.10 -3.63
C MET A 102 5.72 -27.26 -4.07
N VAL A 103 4.53 -26.98 -4.60
CA VAL A 103 3.52 -27.99 -4.93
C VAL A 103 3.46 -28.19 -6.46
N PRO A 104 3.84 -29.38 -6.97
CA PRO A 104 3.88 -29.64 -8.41
C PRO A 104 2.53 -29.44 -9.13
N ALA A 105 1.42 -29.74 -8.46
CA ALA A 105 0.08 -29.55 -9.02
C ALA A 105 -0.25 -28.06 -9.28
N LEU A 106 0.21 -27.16 -8.40
CA LEU A 106 0.04 -25.72 -8.58
C LEU A 106 0.97 -25.16 -9.66
N ASP A 107 2.19 -25.70 -9.77
CA ASP A 107 3.11 -25.35 -10.85
C ASP A 107 2.58 -25.78 -12.23
N GLN A 108 1.96 -26.97 -12.31
CA GLN A 108 1.25 -27.42 -13.52
C GLN A 108 0.09 -26.48 -13.87
N LEU A 109 -0.73 -26.10 -12.88
CA LEU A 109 -1.76 -25.07 -13.06
C LEU A 109 -1.18 -23.76 -13.57
N LYS A 110 -0.02 -23.30 -13.07
CA LYS A 110 0.63 -22.08 -13.59
C LYS A 110 1.07 -22.23 -15.06
N LYS A 111 1.43 -23.44 -15.48
CA LYS A 111 1.82 -23.78 -16.86
C LYS A 111 0.64 -23.91 -17.83
N GLU A 112 -0.60 -24.07 -17.34
CA GLU A 112 -1.84 -24.05 -18.14
C GLU A 112 -2.18 -22.67 -18.76
N GLY A 113 -1.33 -21.65 -18.58
CA GLY A 113 -1.50 -20.34 -19.21
C GLY A 113 -2.51 -19.44 -18.49
N GLU A 114 -3.38 -18.76 -19.23
CA GLU A 114 -4.31 -17.77 -18.67
C GLU A 114 -5.35 -18.37 -17.71
N GLN A 115 -5.89 -19.55 -18.03
CA GLN A 115 -6.91 -20.17 -17.19
C GLN A 115 -6.35 -20.58 -15.82
N GLY A 116 -5.13 -21.13 -15.82
CA GLY A 116 -4.39 -21.47 -14.61
C GLY A 116 -4.07 -20.26 -13.73
N ARG A 117 -3.61 -19.16 -14.34
CA ARG A 117 -3.39 -17.89 -13.63
C ARG A 117 -4.67 -17.35 -12.98
N LYS A 118 -5.83 -17.47 -13.64
CA LYS A 118 -7.12 -17.08 -13.05
C LYS A 118 -7.48 -17.93 -11.83
N LYS A 119 -7.25 -19.25 -11.86
CA LYS A 119 -7.47 -20.13 -10.69
C LYS A 119 -6.55 -19.78 -9.52
N ILE A 120 -5.26 -19.53 -9.79
CA ILE A 120 -4.29 -19.10 -8.77
C ILE A 120 -4.72 -17.77 -8.13
N ASN A 121 -5.21 -16.83 -8.93
CA ASN A 121 -5.76 -15.57 -8.42
C ASN A 121 -7.00 -15.79 -7.55
N GLN A 122 -7.90 -16.72 -7.90
CA GLN A 122 -9.04 -17.07 -7.05
C GLN A 122 -8.60 -17.62 -5.69
N TYR A 123 -7.61 -18.53 -5.66
CA TYR A 123 -7.05 -19.01 -4.39
C TYR A 123 -6.43 -17.88 -3.56
N THR A 124 -5.75 -16.94 -4.22
CA THR A 124 -5.22 -15.75 -3.54
C THR A 124 -6.34 -14.91 -2.92
N ARG A 125 -7.46 -14.71 -3.62
CA ARG A 125 -8.63 -13.99 -3.09
C ARG A 125 -9.25 -14.69 -1.88
N TYR A 126 -9.44 -16.01 -1.95
CA TYR A 126 -9.96 -16.77 -0.81
C TYR A 126 -9.01 -16.74 0.38
N GLY A 127 -7.70 -16.92 0.13
CA GLY A 127 -6.67 -16.79 1.16
C GLY A 127 -6.67 -15.40 1.80
N THR A 128 -6.92 -14.35 1.01
CA THR A 128 -7.01 -12.97 1.50
C THR A 128 -8.16 -12.81 2.49
N VAL A 129 -9.35 -13.32 2.18
CA VAL A 129 -10.52 -13.24 3.08
C VAL A 129 -10.22 -13.94 4.40
N VAL A 130 -9.65 -15.14 4.35
CA VAL A 130 -9.31 -15.91 5.55
C VAL A 130 -8.29 -15.16 6.40
N LEU A 131 -7.18 -14.71 5.81
CA LEU A 131 -6.15 -13.97 6.53
C LEU A 131 -6.67 -12.63 7.07
N ALA A 132 -7.45 -11.89 6.29
CA ALA A 132 -8.05 -10.65 6.74
C ALA A 132 -9.00 -10.88 7.92
N THR A 133 -9.76 -11.97 7.92
CA THR A 133 -10.66 -12.31 9.03
C THR A 133 -9.87 -12.60 10.30
N PHE A 134 -8.82 -13.42 10.22
CA PHE A 134 -7.95 -13.71 11.38
C PHE A 134 -7.23 -12.46 11.90
N GLN A 135 -6.69 -11.63 11.01
CA GLN A 135 -6.01 -10.39 11.39
C GLN A 135 -6.98 -9.36 11.97
N ALA A 136 -8.17 -9.20 11.38
CA ALA A 136 -9.20 -8.30 11.88
C ALA A 136 -9.72 -8.74 13.25
N PHE A 137 -9.89 -10.04 13.47
CA PHE A 137 -10.29 -10.58 14.77
C PHE A 137 -9.21 -10.36 15.83
N GLY A 138 -7.93 -10.60 15.48
CA GLY A 138 -6.80 -10.32 16.36
C GLY A 138 -6.71 -8.83 16.74
N LEU A 139 -6.92 -7.94 15.77
CA LEU A 139 -6.98 -6.49 16.03
C LEU A 139 -8.18 -6.12 16.90
N ALA A 140 -9.38 -6.64 16.62
CA ALA A 140 -10.58 -6.35 17.42
C ALA A 140 -10.38 -6.75 18.89
N LYS A 141 -9.79 -7.93 19.14
CA LYS A 141 -9.45 -8.39 20.50
C LYS A 141 -8.36 -7.55 21.16
N SER A 142 -7.34 -7.14 20.40
CA SER A 142 -6.28 -6.26 20.90
C SER A 142 -6.82 -4.88 21.30
N LEU A 143 -7.80 -4.35 20.57
CA LEU A 143 -8.41 -3.06 20.84
C LEU A 143 -9.33 -3.11 22.08
N GLU A 144 -10.05 -4.21 22.24
CA GLU A 144 -10.84 -4.49 23.44
C GLU A 144 -9.95 -4.59 24.68
N ALA A 145 -8.82 -5.31 24.59
CA ALA A 145 -7.86 -5.45 25.68
C ALA A 145 -7.16 -4.13 26.05
N GLY A 146 -7.01 -3.21 25.08
CA GLY A 146 -6.43 -1.88 25.29
C GLY A 146 -7.43 -0.81 25.73
N ASN A 147 -8.67 -1.19 26.08
CA ASN A 147 -9.75 -0.28 26.50
C ASN A 147 -10.04 0.85 25.50
N LEU A 148 -9.84 0.57 24.20
CA LEU A 148 -10.03 1.52 23.09
C LEU A 148 -11.44 1.47 22.47
N ALA A 149 -12.27 0.53 22.93
CA ALA A 149 -13.64 0.34 22.48
C ALA A 149 -14.62 1.09 23.39
N HIS A 150 -15.59 1.79 22.79
CA HIS A 150 -16.63 2.51 23.55
C HIS A 150 -17.52 1.54 24.33
N ASP A 151 -17.91 0.44 23.69
CA ASP A 151 -18.67 -0.67 24.28
C ASP A 151 -18.02 -2.02 23.93
N PRO A 152 -17.14 -2.56 24.79
CA PRO A 152 -16.59 -3.90 24.64
C PRO A 152 -17.68 -4.97 24.55
N GLY A 153 -17.68 -5.77 23.47
CA GLY A 153 -18.65 -6.86 23.33
C GLY A 153 -18.56 -7.63 22.01
N LEU A 154 -19.35 -8.70 21.90
CA LEU A 154 -19.44 -9.51 20.67
C LEU A 154 -19.91 -8.69 19.47
N PHE A 155 -20.77 -7.69 19.70
CA PHE A 155 -21.24 -6.78 18.66
C PHE A 155 -20.10 -5.91 18.10
N PHE A 156 -19.26 -5.35 18.97
CA PHE A 156 -18.08 -4.57 18.56
C PHE A 156 -17.08 -5.41 17.77
N GLN A 157 -16.79 -6.63 18.24
CA GLN A 157 -15.89 -7.55 17.53
C GLN A 157 -16.43 -7.90 16.14
N ALA A 158 -17.72 -8.27 16.03
CA ALA A 158 -18.33 -8.60 14.75
C ALA A 158 -18.37 -7.39 13.80
N ALA A 159 -18.78 -6.23 14.29
CA ALA A 159 -18.81 -5.00 13.49
C ALA A 159 -17.41 -4.60 12.99
N THR A 160 -16.40 -4.68 13.86
CA THR A 160 -15.01 -4.39 13.52
C THR A 160 -14.48 -5.38 12.47
N VAL A 161 -14.69 -6.68 12.67
CA VAL A 161 -14.24 -7.71 11.72
C VAL A 161 -14.90 -7.53 10.36
N ILE A 162 -16.22 -7.36 10.30
CA ILE A 162 -16.95 -7.17 9.03
C ILE A 162 -16.47 -5.90 8.33
N THR A 163 -16.28 -4.81 9.07
CA THR A 163 -15.83 -3.52 8.50
C THR A 163 -14.41 -3.62 7.94
N LEU A 164 -13.48 -4.22 8.68
CA LEU A 164 -12.09 -4.35 8.25
C LEU A 164 -11.94 -5.34 7.09
N VAL A 165 -12.61 -6.49 7.15
CA VAL A 165 -12.60 -7.48 6.06
C VAL A 165 -13.25 -6.88 4.82
N GLY A 166 -14.42 -6.24 4.96
CA GLY A 166 -15.10 -5.54 3.87
C GLY A 166 -14.23 -4.44 3.25
N GLY A 167 -13.55 -3.66 4.09
CA GLY A 167 -12.60 -2.63 3.65
C GLY A 167 -11.44 -3.21 2.84
N THR A 168 -10.77 -4.24 3.34
CA THR A 168 -9.68 -4.90 2.60
C THR A 168 -10.14 -5.52 1.28
N MET A 169 -11.33 -6.15 1.25
CA MET A 169 -11.88 -6.72 0.02
C MET A 169 -12.22 -5.64 -1.01
N PHE A 170 -12.72 -4.50 -0.55
CA PHE A 170 -12.95 -3.34 -1.40
C PHE A 170 -11.63 -2.77 -1.96
N LEU A 171 -10.56 -2.69 -1.16
CA LEU A 171 -9.25 -2.25 -1.64
C LEU A 171 -8.64 -3.22 -2.67
N MET A 172 -8.77 -4.52 -2.42
CA MET A 172 -8.35 -5.54 -3.38
C MET A 172 -9.10 -5.34 -4.71
N TRP A 173 -10.42 -5.15 -4.65
CA TRP A 173 -11.22 -4.87 -5.84
C TRP A 173 -10.77 -3.59 -6.56
N ILE A 174 -10.49 -2.50 -5.84
CA ILE A 174 -9.93 -1.27 -6.43
C ILE A 174 -8.59 -1.58 -7.14
N GLY A 175 -7.69 -2.31 -6.49
CA GLY A 175 -6.39 -2.68 -7.06
C GLY A 175 -6.53 -3.49 -8.35
N GLU A 176 -7.48 -4.41 -8.40
CA GLU A 176 -7.78 -5.18 -9.61
C GLU A 176 -8.39 -4.31 -10.72
N GLN A 177 -9.28 -3.37 -10.38
CA GLN A 177 -9.84 -2.43 -11.38
C GLN A 177 -8.76 -1.52 -11.96
N ILE A 178 -7.85 -1.00 -11.13
CA ILE A 178 -6.72 -0.20 -11.60
C ILE A 178 -5.81 -1.04 -12.51
N THR A 179 -5.59 -2.31 -12.19
CA THR A 179 -4.76 -3.20 -13.03
C THR A 179 -5.43 -3.49 -14.38
N ALA A 180 -6.76 -3.66 -14.41
CA ALA A 180 -7.49 -4.02 -15.61
C ALA A 180 -7.75 -2.82 -16.55
N ARG A 181 -8.06 -1.64 -16.00
CA ARG A 181 -8.51 -0.47 -16.76
C ARG A 181 -7.64 0.77 -16.58
N GLY A 182 -6.75 0.75 -15.60
CA GLY A 182 -5.86 1.86 -15.27
C GLY A 182 -4.47 1.67 -15.84
N ILE A 183 -3.48 2.17 -15.10
CA ILE A 183 -2.06 2.14 -15.46
C ILE A 183 -1.29 1.35 -14.42
N GLY A 184 -0.39 0.48 -14.88
CA GLY A 184 0.50 -0.29 -14.02
C GLY A 184 -0.22 -1.35 -13.19
N ASN A 185 0.36 -1.69 -12.04
CA ASN A 185 -0.21 -2.64 -11.08
C ASN A 185 -0.95 -1.87 -9.98
N GLY A 186 -2.26 -2.08 -9.87
CA GLY A 186 -3.09 -1.35 -8.92
C GLY A 186 -2.73 -1.60 -7.46
N THR A 187 -2.35 -2.83 -7.10
CA THR A 187 -1.89 -3.15 -5.74
C THR A 187 -0.63 -2.36 -5.38
N SER A 188 0.36 -2.32 -6.29
CA SER A 188 1.58 -1.54 -6.08
C SER A 188 1.31 -0.03 -6.01
N LEU A 189 0.37 0.48 -6.81
CA LEU A 189 -0.01 1.89 -6.78
C LEU A 189 -0.70 2.29 -5.48
N ILE A 190 -1.57 1.43 -4.92
CA ILE A 190 -2.21 1.68 -3.62
C ILE A 190 -1.14 1.83 -2.53
N ILE A 191 -0.15 0.94 -2.49
CA ILE A 191 0.97 0.99 -1.53
C ILE A 191 1.78 2.27 -1.75
N PHE A 192 2.14 2.56 -2.99
CA PHE A 192 2.92 3.75 -3.36
C PHE A 192 2.23 5.04 -2.89
N VAL A 193 0.93 5.19 -3.16
CA VAL A 193 0.16 6.35 -2.72
C VAL A 193 0.05 6.41 -1.19
N GLY A 194 -0.13 5.27 -0.52
CA GLY A 194 -0.11 5.20 0.94
C GLY A 194 1.19 5.75 1.54
N ILE A 195 2.34 5.34 0.99
CA ILE A 195 3.66 5.81 1.44
C ILE A 195 3.85 7.30 1.13
N VAL A 196 3.62 7.70 -0.13
CA VAL A 196 3.83 9.07 -0.59
C VAL A 196 2.94 10.06 0.15
N ALA A 197 1.73 9.66 0.57
CA ALA A 197 0.84 10.50 1.34
C ALA A 197 1.39 10.91 2.74
N ASN A 198 2.34 10.16 3.29
CA ASN A 198 2.98 10.47 4.57
C ASN A 198 4.24 11.33 4.44
N ILE A 199 4.87 11.37 3.26
CA ILE A 199 6.12 12.11 3.00
C ILE A 199 5.97 13.61 3.30
N PRO A 200 4.91 14.33 2.86
CA PRO A 200 4.78 15.76 3.13
C PRO A 200 4.72 16.10 4.62
N GLY A 201 4.01 15.29 5.41
CA GLY A 201 3.92 15.46 6.86
C GLY A 201 5.26 15.23 7.55
N ALA A 202 5.97 14.16 7.16
CA ALA A 202 7.30 13.87 7.67
C ALA A 202 8.31 14.98 7.35
N LEU A 203 8.27 15.52 6.12
CA LEU A 203 9.11 16.66 5.72
C LEU A 203 8.80 17.92 6.52
N ALA A 204 7.51 18.25 6.70
CA ALA A 204 7.10 19.42 7.50
C ALA A 204 7.60 19.30 8.95
N GLN A 205 7.42 18.13 9.57
CA GLN A 205 7.91 17.86 10.92
C GLN A 205 9.43 17.93 11.01
N PHE A 206 10.15 17.43 9.99
CA PHE A 206 11.60 17.49 9.93
C PHE A 206 12.12 18.93 9.82
N PHE A 207 11.52 19.77 8.97
CA PHE A 207 11.87 21.18 8.87
C PHE A 207 11.53 21.96 10.14
N GLU A 208 10.41 21.63 10.79
CA GLU A 208 10.05 22.25 12.07
C GLU A 208 11.03 21.92 13.19
N GLN A 209 11.50 20.67 13.28
CA GLN A 209 12.56 20.29 14.23
C GLN A 209 13.87 21.05 14.00
N GLY A 210 14.17 21.38 12.74
CA GLY A 210 15.27 22.28 12.39
C GLY A 210 15.04 23.72 12.83
N ARG A 211 13.82 24.25 12.67
CA ARG A 211 13.44 25.60 13.08
C ARG A 211 13.47 25.80 14.60
N VAL A 212 13.05 24.80 15.35
CA VAL A 212 13.02 24.81 16.83
C VAL A 212 14.42 24.63 17.43
N GLY A 213 15.43 24.32 16.60
CA GLY A 213 16.83 24.17 17.03
C GLY A 213 17.17 22.79 17.61
N ASN A 214 16.23 21.83 17.54
CA ASN A 214 16.44 20.47 18.04
C ASN A 214 17.39 19.65 17.15
N ILE A 215 17.54 20.03 15.87
CA ILE A 215 18.43 19.39 14.91
C ILE A 215 19.41 20.42 14.37
N HIS A 216 20.71 20.09 14.42
CA HIS A 216 21.75 20.92 13.85
C HIS A 216 21.54 21.08 12.32
N PRO A 217 21.62 22.30 11.76
CA PRO A 217 21.38 22.54 10.32
C PRO A 217 22.22 21.68 9.39
N GLY A 218 23.45 21.32 9.80
CA GLY A 218 24.31 20.38 9.06
C GLY A 218 23.73 18.97 8.91
N VAL A 219 22.97 18.49 9.89
CA VAL A 219 22.29 17.18 9.81
C VAL A 219 21.14 17.24 8.81
N ILE A 220 20.40 18.34 8.77
CA ILE A 220 19.30 18.57 7.80
C ILE A 220 19.85 18.52 6.37
N LEU A 221 20.92 19.26 6.12
CA LEU A 221 21.56 19.32 4.82
C LEU A 221 22.16 17.95 4.42
N GLY A 222 22.75 17.24 5.39
CA GLY A 222 23.25 15.88 5.21
C GLY A 222 22.16 14.86 4.85
N VAL A 223 21.01 14.91 5.53
CA VAL A 223 19.86 14.04 5.23
C VAL A 223 19.29 14.33 3.84
N MET A 224 19.15 15.61 3.46
CA MET A 224 18.70 15.98 2.12
C MET A 224 19.66 15.49 1.03
N ALA A 225 20.97 15.66 1.23
CA ALA A 225 21.98 15.16 0.32
C ALA A 225 21.96 13.62 0.22
N MET A 226 21.76 12.93 1.35
CA MET A 226 21.61 11.48 1.40
C MET A 226 20.38 11.00 0.61
N VAL A 227 19.22 11.64 0.75
CA VAL A 227 18.00 11.28 0.00
C VAL A 227 18.23 11.41 -1.49
N VAL A 228 18.82 12.53 -1.95
CA VAL A 228 19.15 12.73 -3.37
C VAL A 228 20.17 11.69 -3.83
N GLY A 229 21.20 11.41 -3.03
CA GLY A 229 22.23 10.41 -3.32
C GLY A 229 21.67 8.99 -3.46
N VAL A 230 20.76 8.59 -2.57
CA VAL A 230 20.09 7.28 -2.64
C VAL A 230 19.21 7.19 -3.88
N ILE A 231 18.43 8.23 -4.20
CA ILE A 231 17.61 8.25 -5.42
C ILE A 231 18.50 8.15 -6.67
N ALA A 232 19.58 8.93 -6.73
CA ALA A 232 20.53 8.87 -7.84
C ALA A 232 21.19 7.49 -7.98
N PHE A 233 21.55 6.87 -6.85
CA PHE A 233 22.11 5.52 -6.82
C PHE A 233 21.12 4.46 -7.30
N VAL A 234 19.86 4.52 -6.86
CA VAL A 234 18.80 3.62 -7.35
C VAL A 234 18.61 3.78 -8.86
N VAL A 235 18.52 5.01 -9.36
CA VAL A 235 18.40 5.27 -10.80
C VAL A 235 19.62 4.77 -11.59
N PHE A 236 20.82 4.95 -11.04
CA PHE A 236 22.05 4.43 -11.65
C PHE A 236 22.04 2.91 -11.74
N MET A 237 21.68 2.22 -10.64
CA MET A 237 21.57 0.76 -10.59
C MET A 237 20.48 0.23 -11.50
N GLU A 238 19.31 0.88 -11.58
CA GLU A 238 18.22 0.47 -12.48
C GLU A 238 18.58 0.66 -13.97
N ARG A 239 19.38 1.68 -14.30
CA ARG A 239 19.86 1.92 -15.67
C ARG A 239 21.10 1.10 -16.03
N ALA A 240 21.73 0.42 -15.06
CA ALA A 240 22.91 -0.39 -15.30
C ALA A 240 22.55 -1.65 -16.08
N LEU A 241 22.90 -1.67 -17.37
CA LEU A 241 22.68 -2.83 -18.25
C LEU A 241 24.02 -3.49 -18.57
N ARG A 242 24.12 -4.79 -18.27
CA ARG A 242 25.22 -5.62 -18.77
C ARG A 242 24.86 -6.08 -20.19
N LYS A 243 25.43 -5.42 -21.20
CA LYS A 243 25.32 -5.87 -22.59
C LYS A 243 26.20 -7.10 -22.79
N ILE A 244 25.58 -8.28 -22.80
CA ILE A 244 26.24 -9.52 -23.19
C ILE A 244 26.19 -9.57 -24.72
N HIS A 245 27.37 -9.56 -25.36
CA HIS A 245 27.45 -9.83 -26.79
C HIS A 245 27.17 -11.32 -27.00
N ILE A 246 26.15 -11.59 -27.81
CA ILE A 246 25.73 -12.94 -28.24
C ILE A 246 26.42 -13.22 -29.57
#